data_AF-A0A8J3MVC3-F1
#
_entry.id   AF-A0A8J3MVC3-F1
#
_cell.length_a   1.000
_cell.length_b   1.000
_cell.length_c   1.000
_cell.angle_alpha   90.00
_cell.angle_beta   90.00
_cell.angle_gamma   90.00
#
_symmetry.space_group_name_H-M   'P 1'
#
loop_
_entity.id
_entity.type
_entity.pdbx_description
1 polymer ?
#
loop_
_entity_poly.entity_id
_entity_poly.type
_entity_poly.pdbx_seq_one_letter_code
_entity_poly.pdbx_strand_id
1 'polypeptide(L)'
;MNIGQIVVGIIILLVVVIGLLVILLSRTNAVQKTGYGSLAMLSLVAMMIPVFWIIENQNQASSTQKLQAYAIEQGVKVFVTNCTDDCYAIGNKDQLLYVKYLGYDLADLNKMTDNQLKALITAGSYNPNAPQPGNVNTIPRRDTFGGQLKAIDIDYLFALFRSAEPTYAKKQGYTGDAAMNGFHGLIEYLQANNKNLYDQAVTRGKNGQFGEAIDKTAESAITIHILPAGQVKVCTSSDGCFEYAHLKVKVGTKITWINEDKLAHTVTAIDSSNLSSPKALPDVFDSKSLETGKSFEWTVTDAAYNLDKDSHRVIYYCSVHPTMQAELEIVPAQQA
;
A
#
# COMPACT_ATOMS: atom_id res chain seq x y z
N MET A 1 1.80 35.77 -5.84
CA MET A 1 1.48 36.52 -7.07
C MET A 1 2.65 36.37 -8.02
N ASN A 2 2.45 35.79 -9.21
CA ASN A 2 3.54 35.64 -10.17
C ASN A 2 3.92 37.02 -10.74
N ILE A 3 5.21 37.27 -10.99
CA ILE A 3 5.74 38.51 -11.58
C ILE A 3 4.93 38.93 -12.82
N GLY A 4 4.52 37.97 -13.66
CA GLY A 4 3.67 38.26 -14.82
C GLY A 4 2.32 38.90 -14.47
N GLN A 5 1.69 38.50 -13.35
CA GLN A 5 0.41 39.06 -12.90
C GLN A 5 0.57 40.50 -12.38
N ILE A 6 1.69 40.80 -11.71
CA ILE A 6 2.03 42.15 -11.25
C ILE A 6 2.21 43.07 -12.46
N VAL A 7 2.95 42.62 -13.47
CA VAL A 7 3.23 43.39 -14.68
C VAL A 7 1.94 43.70 -15.45
N VAL A 8 1.07 42.70 -15.66
CA VAL A 8 -0.22 42.91 -16.33
C VAL A 8 -1.11 43.86 -15.55
N GLY A 9 -1.17 43.73 -14.21
CA GLY A 9 -1.95 44.64 -13.36
C GLY A 9 -1.46 46.09 -13.44
N ILE A 10 -0.14 46.32 -13.44
CA ILE A 10 0.46 47.65 -13.58
C ILE A 10 0.18 48.23 -14.98
N ILE A 11 0.31 47.44 -16.05
CA ILE A 11 0.04 47.89 -17.41
C ILE A 11 -1.42 48.33 -17.56
N ILE A 12 -2.37 47.53 -17.06
CA ILE A 12 -3.80 47.88 -17.11
C ILE A 12 -4.05 49.17 -16.34
N LEU A 13 -3.52 49.29 -15.11
CA LEU A 13 -3.67 50.50 -14.29
C LEU A 13 -3.13 51.75 -15.01
N LEU A 14 -1.95 51.65 -15.63
CA LEU A 14 -1.36 52.76 -16.38
C LEU A 14 -2.22 53.16 -17.59
N VAL A 15 -2.73 52.20 -18.36
CA VAL A 15 -3.63 52.46 -19.49
C VAL A 15 -4.92 53.13 -19.04
N VAL A 16 -5.51 52.71 -17.93
CA VAL A 16 -6.71 53.32 -17.32
C VAL A 16 -6.44 54.77 -16.94
N VAL A 17 -5.38 55.01 -16.16
CA VAL A 17 -5.05 56.32 -15.63
C VAL A 17 -4.73 57.29 -16.76
N ILE A 18 -3.96 56.86 -17.76
CA ILE A 18 -3.65 57.67 -18.95
C ILE A 18 -4.94 57.96 -19.74
N GLY A 19 -5.80 56.96 -19.96
CA GLY A 19 -7.08 57.14 -20.66
C GLY A 19 -8.01 58.14 -19.96
N LEU A 20 -8.14 58.04 -18.64
CA LEU A 20 -8.94 58.97 -17.83
C LEU A 20 -8.35 60.37 -17.83
N LEU A 21 -7.02 60.52 -17.72
CA LEU A 21 -6.35 61.82 -17.80
C LEU A 21 -6.56 62.47 -19.17
N VAL A 22 -6.48 61.71 -20.26
CA VAL A 22 -6.75 62.22 -21.61
C VAL A 22 -8.20 62.70 -21.75
N ILE A 23 -9.17 61.94 -21.22
CA ILE A 23 -10.59 62.35 -21.24
C ILE A 23 -10.81 63.62 -20.42
N LEU A 24 -10.24 63.70 -19.21
CA LEU A 24 -10.37 64.86 -18.32
C LEU A 24 -9.74 66.12 -18.93
N LEU A 25 -8.56 66.00 -19.53
CA LEU A 25 -7.81 67.10 -20.15
C LEU A 25 -8.30 67.45 -21.56
N SER A 26 -9.14 66.62 -22.19
CA SER A 26 -9.72 66.91 -23.50
C SER A 26 -10.72 68.08 -23.43
N ARG A 27 -10.72 68.93 -24.47
CA ARG A 27 -11.69 70.03 -24.66
C ARG A 27 -12.99 69.55 -25.30
N THR A 28 -13.55 68.46 -24.79
CA THR A 28 -14.82 67.88 -25.28
C THR A 28 -15.99 68.34 -24.41
N ASN A 29 -17.20 68.33 -24.97
CA ASN A 29 -18.41 68.72 -24.22
C ASN A 29 -18.82 67.62 -23.22
N ALA A 30 -19.72 67.96 -22.28
CA ALA A 30 -20.10 67.05 -21.20
C ALA A 30 -20.64 65.70 -21.69
N VAL A 31 -21.38 65.69 -22.82
CA VAL A 31 -21.97 64.47 -23.41
C VAL A 31 -20.90 63.57 -24.03
N GLN A 32 -19.89 64.15 -24.68
CA GLN A 32 -18.77 63.40 -25.23
C GLN A 32 -17.89 62.82 -24.12
N LYS A 33 -17.64 63.57 -23.04
CA LYS A 33 -16.87 63.08 -21.89
C LYS A 33 -17.53 61.88 -21.22
N THR A 34 -18.85 61.91 -21.04
CA THR A 34 -19.58 60.77 -20.46
C THR A 34 -19.61 59.55 -21.40
N GLY A 35 -19.74 59.77 -22.72
CA GLY A 35 -19.67 58.71 -23.73
C GLY A 35 -18.29 58.04 -23.83
N TYR A 36 -17.20 58.82 -23.83
CA TYR A 36 -15.84 58.26 -23.82
C TYR A 36 -15.51 57.59 -22.50
N GLY A 37 -16.00 58.13 -21.37
CA GLY A 37 -15.83 57.52 -20.05
C GLY A 37 -16.50 56.16 -19.93
N SER A 38 -17.72 56.01 -20.46
CA SER A 38 -18.43 54.72 -20.44
C SER A 38 -17.79 53.67 -21.34
N LEU A 39 -17.31 54.05 -22.54
CA LEU A 39 -16.58 53.15 -23.44
C LEU A 39 -15.22 52.70 -22.86
N ALA A 40 -14.51 53.61 -22.19
CA ALA A 40 -13.28 53.28 -21.48
C ALA A 40 -13.54 52.26 -20.36
N MET A 41 -14.57 52.48 -19.53
CA MET A 41 -14.94 51.52 -18.48
C MET A 41 -15.39 50.17 -19.04
N LEU A 42 -16.18 50.15 -20.12
CA LEU A 42 -16.62 48.91 -20.76
C LEU A 42 -15.42 48.09 -21.30
N SER A 43 -14.47 48.78 -21.94
CA SER A 43 -13.26 48.16 -22.49
C SER A 43 -12.38 47.56 -21.39
N LEU A 44 -12.29 48.23 -20.24
CA LEU A 44 -11.55 47.74 -19.09
C LEU A 44 -12.19 46.50 -18.48
N VAL A 45 -13.49 46.51 -18.27
CA VAL A 45 -14.22 45.34 -17.76
C VAL A 45 -14.07 44.16 -18.73
N ALA A 46 -14.17 44.39 -20.04
CA ALA A 46 -13.98 43.36 -21.05
C ALA A 46 -12.56 42.76 -21.05
N MET A 47 -11.52 43.55 -20.80
CA MET A 47 -10.13 43.07 -20.68
C MET A 47 -9.86 42.35 -19.36
N MET A 48 -10.54 42.73 -18.28
CA MET A 48 -10.36 42.12 -16.96
C MET A 48 -11.01 40.73 -16.86
N ILE A 49 -12.14 40.49 -17.55
CA ILE A 49 -12.88 39.22 -17.48
C ILE A 49 -11.98 38.00 -17.83
N PRO A 50 -11.23 37.97 -18.95
CA PRO A 50 -10.33 36.85 -19.25
C PRO A 50 -9.20 36.68 -18.24
N VAL A 51 -8.64 37.80 -17.73
CA VAL A 51 -7.54 37.77 -16.75
C VAL A 51 -8.01 37.17 -15.42
N PHE A 52 -9.19 37.58 -14.93
CA PHE A 52 -9.78 36.97 -13.73
C PHE A 52 -10.04 35.48 -13.92
N TRP A 53 -10.54 35.07 -15.09
CA TRP A 53 -10.77 33.66 -15.38
C TRP A 53 -9.48 32.83 -15.36
N ILE A 54 -8.39 33.38 -15.93
CA ILE A 54 -7.06 32.73 -15.91
C ILE A 54 -6.53 32.61 -14.47
N ILE A 55 -6.62 33.68 -13.67
CA ILE A 55 -6.13 33.71 -12.29
C ILE A 55 -6.94 32.72 -11.42
N GLU A 56 -8.26 32.74 -11.54
CA GLU A 56 -9.14 31.85 -10.79
C GLU A 56 -8.87 30.39 -11.14
N ASN A 57 -8.76 30.06 -12.44
CA ASN A 57 -8.46 28.71 -12.89
C ASN A 57 -7.07 28.23 -12.43
N GLN A 58 -6.06 29.10 -12.44
CA GLN A 58 -4.72 28.78 -11.90
C GLN A 58 -4.74 28.57 -10.38
N ASN A 59 -5.47 29.40 -9.63
CA ASN A 59 -5.62 29.27 -8.18
C ASN A 59 -6.36 27.98 -7.80
N GLN A 60 -7.41 27.64 -8.55
CA GLN A 60 -8.15 26.40 -8.39
C GLN A 60 -7.25 25.20 -8.68
N ALA A 61 -6.49 25.22 -9.80
CA ALA A 61 -5.54 24.16 -10.12
C ALA A 61 -4.49 24.00 -9.00
N SER A 62 -3.88 25.08 -8.52
CA SER A 62 -2.91 25.02 -7.41
C SER A 62 -3.53 24.49 -6.11
N SER A 63 -4.76 24.88 -5.79
CA SER A 63 -5.46 24.42 -4.59
C SER A 63 -5.79 22.93 -4.67
N THR A 64 -6.23 22.44 -5.83
CA THR A 64 -6.48 21.01 -6.05
C THR A 64 -5.21 20.17 -5.87
N GLN A 65 -4.06 20.63 -6.37
CA GLN A 65 -2.78 19.94 -6.14
C GLN A 65 -2.43 19.88 -4.64
N LYS A 66 -2.57 20.99 -3.92
CA LYS A 66 -2.31 21.04 -2.47
C LYS A 66 -3.26 20.14 -1.67
N LEU A 67 -4.54 20.13 -2.01
CA LEU A 67 -5.53 19.27 -1.39
C LEU A 67 -5.22 17.79 -1.62
N GLN A 68 -4.79 17.44 -2.83
CA GLN A 68 -4.39 16.06 -3.14
C GLN A 68 -3.14 15.65 -2.34
N ALA A 69 -2.09 16.47 -2.33
CA ALA A 69 -0.88 16.17 -1.56
C ALA A 69 -1.18 16.01 -0.06
N TYR A 70 -2.00 16.91 0.50
CA TYR A 70 -2.47 16.81 1.87
C TYR A 70 -3.32 15.56 2.12
N ALA A 71 -4.22 15.20 1.20
CA ALA A 71 -5.05 14.02 1.32
C ALA A 71 -4.21 12.73 1.32
N ILE A 72 -3.15 12.66 0.50
CA ILE A 72 -2.19 11.55 0.50
C ILE A 72 -1.48 11.46 1.86
N GLU A 73 -0.98 12.58 2.39
CA GLU A 73 -0.27 12.62 3.68
C GLU A 73 -1.19 12.19 4.84
N GLN A 74 -2.43 12.69 4.88
CA GLN A 74 -3.41 12.25 5.88
C GLN A 74 -3.81 10.79 5.68
N GLY A 75 -3.86 10.33 4.43
CA GLY A 75 -4.14 8.95 4.09
C GLY A 75 -3.13 7.99 4.73
N VAL A 76 -1.84 8.33 4.71
CA VAL A 76 -0.78 7.54 5.38
C VAL A 76 -1.08 7.41 6.89
N LYS A 77 -1.46 8.51 7.54
CA LYS A 77 -1.76 8.55 8.98
C LYS A 77 -2.97 7.67 9.32
N VAL A 78 -4.04 7.81 8.55
CA VAL A 78 -5.27 7.01 8.72
C VAL A 78 -4.96 5.54 8.46
N PHE A 79 -4.19 5.22 7.42
CA PHE A 79 -3.81 3.86 7.07
C PHE A 79 -3.01 3.18 8.18
N VAL A 80 -2.00 3.85 8.74
CA VAL A 80 -1.19 3.31 9.85
C VAL A 80 -2.03 3.11 11.10
N THR A 81 -2.84 4.10 11.46
CA THR A 81 -3.65 4.08 12.69
C THR A 81 -4.73 3.01 12.66
N ASN A 82 -5.26 2.72 11.46
CA ASN A 82 -6.35 1.76 11.27
C ASN A 82 -5.86 0.46 10.66
N CYS A 83 -4.57 0.16 10.75
CA CYS A 83 -4.08 -1.13 10.31
C CYS A 83 -4.52 -2.23 11.28
N THR A 84 -5.20 -3.26 10.77
CA THR A 84 -5.78 -4.34 11.58
C THR A 84 -5.15 -5.70 11.40
N ASP A 85 -4.72 -6.02 10.18
CA ASP A 85 -4.18 -7.33 9.83
C ASP A 85 -3.00 -7.13 8.90
N ASP A 86 -1.84 -6.91 9.51
CA ASP A 86 -0.55 -7.01 8.85
C ASP A 86 -0.46 -6.23 7.54
N CYS A 87 -0.77 -4.94 7.60
CA CYS A 87 -1.00 -4.14 6.39
C CYS A 87 0.28 -3.80 5.63
N TYR A 88 1.46 -3.99 6.22
CA TYR A 88 2.74 -3.71 5.58
C TYR A 88 3.88 -4.42 6.31
N ALA A 89 4.99 -4.59 5.59
CA ALA A 89 6.26 -5.07 6.13
C ALA A 89 7.42 -4.29 5.49
N ILE A 90 8.49 -4.07 6.26
CA ILE A 90 9.67 -3.33 5.81
C ILE A 90 10.86 -4.29 5.76
N GLY A 91 11.42 -4.48 4.56
CA GLY A 91 12.56 -5.34 4.32
C GLY A 91 13.89 -4.62 4.50
N ASN A 92 14.96 -5.29 4.09
CA ASN A 92 16.31 -4.72 4.10
C ASN A 92 16.37 -3.42 3.28
N LYS A 93 17.15 -2.43 3.76
CA LYS A 93 17.32 -1.11 3.12
C LYS A 93 16.05 -0.24 3.07
N ASP A 94 15.16 -0.37 4.05
CA ASP A 94 13.94 0.46 4.14
C ASP A 94 13.06 0.36 2.88
N GLN A 95 12.88 -0.86 2.36
CA GLN A 95 11.95 -1.10 1.26
C GLN A 95 10.65 -1.70 1.80
N LEU A 96 9.50 -1.19 1.33
CA LEU A 96 8.22 -1.85 1.59
C LEU A 96 8.16 -3.16 0.81
N LEU A 97 8.02 -4.28 1.53
CA LEU A 97 7.91 -5.60 0.90
C LEU A 97 6.52 -5.83 0.33
N TYR A 98 5.50 -5.42 1.08
CA TYR A 98 4.11 -5.48 0.64
C TYR A 98 3.28 -4.43 1.36
N VAL A 99 2.12 -4.12 0.78
CA VAL A 99 1.08 -3.29 1.36
C VAL A 99 -0.26 -3.95 1.11
N LYS A 100 -1.02 -4.16 2.17
CA LYS A 100 -2.35 -4.76 2.19
C LYS A 100 -3.35 -3.83 2.85
N TYR A 101 -4.60 -3.88 2.39
CA TYR A 101 -5.71 -3.22 3.04
C TYR A 101 -6.95 -4.10 2.92
N LEU A 102 -7.63 -4.36 4.05
CA LEU A 102 -8.80 -5.24 4.11
C LEU A 102 -8.55 -6.62 3.46
N GLY A 103 -7.33 -7.15 3.60
CA GLY A 103 -6.92 -8.42 2.99
C GLY A 103 -6.68 -8.39 1.48
N TYR A 104 -6.73 -7.22 0.83
CA TYR A 104 -6.36 -7.05 -0.58
C TYR A 104 -4.94 -6.49 -0.71
N ASP A 105 -4.18 -7.04 -1.66
CA ASP A 105 -2.90 -6.47 -2.06
C ASP A 105 -3.10 -5.14 -2.82
N LEU A 106 -2.15 -4.22 -2.70
CA LEU A 106 -2.22 -2.90 -3.34
C LEU A 106 -2.45 -2.97 -4.86
N ALA A 107 -1.88 -3.98 -5.50
CA ALA A 107 -2.07 -4.22 -6.94
C ALA A 107 -3.53 -4.54 -7.30
N ASP A 108 -4.26 -5.24 -6.43
CA ASP A 108 -5.67 -5.58 -6.65
C ASP A 108 -6.60 -4.40 -6.37
N LEU A 109 -6.27 -3.60 -5.34
CA LEU A 109 -6.97 -2.34 -5.07
C LEU A 109 -6.87 -1.39 -6.27
N ASN A 110 -5.70 -1.31 -6.91
CA ASN A 110 -5.49 -0.45 -8.07
C ASN A 110 -6.28 -0.87 -9.31
N LYS A 111 -6.66 -2.15 -9.43
CA LYS A 111 -7.50 -2.65 -10.53
C LYS A 111 -8.97 -2.27 -10.37
N MET A 112 -9.40 -1.90 -9.16
CA MET A 112 -10.80 -1.52 -8.90
C MET A 112 -11.12 -0.18 -9.57
N THR A 113 -12.39 0.05 -9.92
CA THR A 113 -12.86 1.40 -10.27
C THR A 113 -12.89 2.30 -9.04
N ASP A 114 -12.90 3.62 -9.23
CA ASP A 114 -12.93 4.58 -8.11
C ASP A 114 -14.12 4.37 -7.18
N ASN A 115 -15.30 4.08 -7.74
CA ASN A 115 -16.50 3.80 -6.97
C ASN A 115 -16.38 2.49 -6.18
N GLN A 116 -15.80 1.44 -6.77
CA GLN A 116 -15.59 0.17 -6.09
C GLN A 116 -14.60 0.33 -4.93
N LEU A 117 -13.48 1.03 -5.14
CA LEU A 117 -12.49 1.26 -4.10
C LEU A 117 -13.10 2.08 -2.95
N LYS A 118 -13.80 3.18 -3.25
CA LYS A 118 -14.47 3.98 -2.21
C LYS A 118 -15.54 3.18 -1.47
N ALA A 119 -16.34 2.37 -2.17
CA ALA A 119 -17.36 1.53 -1.55
C ALA A 119 -16.73 0.48 -0.63
N LEU A 120 -15.64 -0.16 -1.06
CA LEU A 120 -14.88 -1.14 -0.28
C LEU A 120 -14.33 -0.53 1.02
N ILE A 121 -13.70 0.65 0.94
CA ILE A 121 -13.18 1.37 2.11
C ILE A 121 -14.34 1.78 3.03
N THR A 122 -15.45 2.28 2.46
CA THR A 122 -16.61 2.75 3.22
C THR A 122 -17.27 1.63 4.02
N ALA A 123 -17.54 0.50 3.35
CA ALA A 123 -18.20 -0.64 3.97
C ALA A 123 -17.26 -1.48 4.86
N GLY A 124 -15.94 -1.32 4.70
CA GLY A 124 -14.94 -2.23 5.26
C GLY A 124 -15.08 -3.64 4.71
N SER A 125 -15.32 -3.77 3.39
CA SER A 125 -15.53 -5.06 2.75
C SER A 125 -14.22 -5.84 2.72
N TYR A 126 -14.02 -6.71 3.71
CA TYR A 126 -12.84 -7.56 3.82
C TYR A 126 -12.78 -8.59 2.69
N ASN A 127 -11.59 -8.94 2.24
CA ASN A 127 -11.37 -9.96 1.22
C ASN A 127 -11.83 -11.32 1.76
N PRO A 128 -12.85 -11.97 1.18
CA PRO A 128 -13.35 -13.26 1.68
C PRO A 128 -12.32 -14.39 1.49
N ASN A 129 -11.36 -14.22 0.57
CA ASN A 129 -10.32 -15.21 0.31
C ASN A 129 -9.06 -15.02 1.16
N ALA A 130 -9.00 -13.94 1.96
CA ALA A 130 -7.92 -13.70 2.90
C ALA A 130 -8.30 -14.22 4.30
N PRO A 131 -7.31 -14.58 5.14
CA PRO A 131 -7.54 -14.88 6.55
C PRO A 131 -8.33 -13.74 7.20
N GLN A 132 -9.45 -14.08 7.84
CA GLN A 132 -10.29 -13.08 8.48
C GLN A 132 -9.63 -12.64 9.80
N PRO A 133 -9.69 -11.33 10.14
CA PRO A 133 -9.17 -10.87 11.42
C PRO A 133 -9.98 -11.51 12.56
N GLY A 134 -9.29 -11.94 13.62
CA GLY A 134 -9.93 -12.63 14.75
C GLY A 134 -11.00 -11.81 15.47
N ASN A 135 -11.01 -10.48 15.30
CA ASN A 135 -12.08 -9.60 15.77
C ASN A 135 -12.62 -8.75 14.63
N VAL A 136 -13.80 -9.09 14.12
CA VAL A 136 -14.46 -8.36 13.03
C VAL A 136 -14.76 -6.88 13.35
N ASN A 137 -14.78 -6.50 14.63
CA ASN A 137 -15.01 -5.11 15.03
C ASN A 137 -13.78 -4.22 14.81
N THR A 138 -12.59 -4.78 14.58
CA THR A 138 -11.41 -3.98 14.25
C THR A 138 -11.44 -3.53 12.79
N ILE A 139 -12.09 -4.29 11.90
CA ILE A 139 -12.14 -4.05 10.45
C ILE A 139 -12.48 -2.58 10.16
N PRO A 140 -11.57 -1.83 9.49
CA PRO A 140 -11.79 -0.43 9.19
C PRO A 140 -12.98 -0.22 8.27
N ARG A 141 -13.95 0.53 8.76
CA ARG A 141 -15.14 0.93 8.02
C ARG A 141 -15.63 2.29 8.49
N ARG A 142 -16.52 2.87 7.71
CA ARG A 142 -17.08 4.18 8.02
C ARG A 142 -17.92 4.13 9.31
N ASP A 143 -17.90 5.23 10.05
CA ASP A 143 -18.67 5.47 11.27
C ASP A 143 -20.17 5.17 11.13
N THR A 144 -20.77 5.51 9.98
CA THR A 144 -22.17 5.18 9.66
C THR A 144 -22.44 3.68 9.54
N PHE A 145 -21.40 2.85 9.42
CA PHE A 145 -21.46 1.39 9.42
C PHE A 145 -20.91 0.78 10.72
N GLY A 146 -20.79 1.60 11.79
CA GLY A 146 -20.32 1.17 13.10
C GLY A 146 -18.79 1.03 13.22
N GLY A 147 -18.04 1.64 12.30
CA GLY A 147 -16.58 1.65 12.34
C GLY A 147 -15.98 2.95 12.87
N GLN A 148 -14.67 3.08 12.66
CA GLN A 148 -13.83 4.14 13.20
C GLN A 148 -13.46 5.22 12.17
N LEU A 149 -13.73 4.99 10.88
CA LEU A 149 -13.36 5.93 9.82
C LEU A 149 -14.44 7.01 9.67
N LYS A 150 -14.05 8.28 9.73
CA LYS A 150 -14.92 9.40 9.39
C LYS A 150 -15.10 9.49 7.88
N ALA A 151 -16.11 10.24 7.43
CA ALA A 151 -16.34 10.48 6.01
C ALA A 151 -15.09 10.98 5.27
N ILE A 152 -14.32 11.89 5.88
CA ILE A 152 -13.10 12.44 5.28
C ILE A 152 -11.94 11.43 5.24
N ASP A 153 -11.90 10.49 6.19
CA ASP A 153 -10.86 9.46 6.24
C ASP A 153 -10.97 8.52 5.04
N ILE A 154 -12.18 8.32 4.51
CA ILE A 154 -12.43 7.56 3.28
C ILE A 154 -11.74 8.23 2.07
N ASP A 155 -11.86 9.55 1.96
CA ASP A 155 -11.24 10.30 0.86
C ASP A 155 -9.71 10.33 0.99
N TYR A 156 -9.18 10.42 2.23
CA TYR A 156 -7.75 10.32 2.48
C TYR A 156 -7.18 8.94 2.12
N LEU A 157 -7.82 7.86 2.57
CA LEU A 157 -7.43 6.49 2.20
C LEU A 157 -7.52 6.27 0.69
N PHE A 158 -8.59 6.75 0.06
CA PHE A 158 -8.75 6.69 -1.39
C PHE A 158 -7.61 7.41 -2.12
N ALA A 159 -7.27 8.64 -1.70
CA ALA A 159 -6.18 9.41 -2.28
C ALA A 159 -4.82 8.70 -2.12
N LEU A 160 -4.56 8.10 -0.95
CA LEU A 160 -3.36 7.31 -0.69
C LEU A 160 -3.27 6.10 -1.65
N PHE A 161 -4.30 5.25 -1.72
CA PHE A 161 -4.24 4.06 -2.56
C PHE A 161 -4.08 4.44 -4.04
N ARG A 162 -4.80 5.46 -4.51
CA ARG A 162 -4.66 5.94 -5.88
C ARG A 162 -3.32 6.59 -6.20
N SER A 163 -2.66 7.18 -5.21
CA SER A 163 -1.31 7.72 -5.41
C SER A 163 -0.28 6.63 -5.75
N ALA A 164 -0.55 5.37 -5.39
CA ALA A 164 0.30 4.24 -5.72
C ALA A 164 0.06 3.67 -7.12
N GLU A 165 -1.01 4.08 -7.81
CA GLU A 165 -1.29 3.67 -9.18
C GLU A 165 -0.47 4.54 -10.15
N PRO A 166 0.48 3.97 -10.93
CA PRO A 166 1.45 4.76 -11.71
C PRO A 166 0.82 5.73 -12.72
N THR A 167 -0.37 5.42 -13.22
CA THR A 167 -1.07 6.20 -14.25
C THR A 167 -2.06 7.21 -13.70
N TYR A 168 -2.46 7.09 -12.43
CA TYR A 168 -3.56 7.87 -11.88
C TYR A 168 -3.23 9.35 -11.80
N ALA A 169 -2.05 9.68 -11.25
CA ALA A 169 -1.60 11.07 -11.14
C ALA A 169 -1.59 11.78 -12.49
N LYS A 170 -1.06 11.11 -13.53
CA LYS A 170 -1.03 11.65 -14.90
C LYS A 170 -2.44 11.85 -15.47
N LYS A 171 -3.35 10.90 -15.25
CA LYS A 171 -4.74 10.99 -15.72
C LYS A 171 -5.49 12.15 -15.09
N GLN A 172 -5.22 12.45 -13.83
CA GLN A 172 -5.84 13.57 -13.08
C GLN A 172 -5.09 14.90 -13.25
N GLY A 173 -3.96 14.92 -13.96
CA GLY A 173 -3.13 16.11 -14.13
C GLY A 173 -2.40 16.54 -12.85
N TYR A 174 -2.16 15.62 -11.92
CA TYR A 174 -1.37 15.89 -10.72
C TYR A 174 0.12 16.01 -11.04
N THR A 175 0.81 16.91 -10.33
CA THR A 175 2.24 17.20 -10.49
C THR A 175 2.90 17.49 -9.13
N GLY A 176 4.23 17.36 -9.05
CA GLY A 176 4.96 17.56 -7.79
C GLY A 176 4.49 16.60 -6.70
N ASP A 177 4.35 17.11 -5.48
CA ASP A 177 3.94 16.32 -4.29
C ASP A 177 2.58 15.62 -4.48
N ALA A 178 1.67 16.21 -5.26
CA ALA A 178 0.35 15.63 -5.55
C ALA A 178 0.41 14.39 -6.46
N ALA A 179 1.54 14.18 -7.14
CA ALA A 179 1.79 13.03 -8.01
C ALA A 179 2.66 11.95 -7.36
N MET A 180 3.14 12.17 -6.13
CA MET A 180 3.99 11.22 -5.45
C MET A 180 3.20 10.00 -4.97
N ASN A 181 3.85 8.83 -4.97
CA ASN A 181 3.31 7.66 -4.30
C ASN A 181 3.38 7.87 -2.78
N GLY A 182 2.21 7.94 -2.14
CA GLY A 182 2.08 8.19 -0.71
C GLY A 182 2.72 7.12 0.17
N PHE A 183 2.89 5.90 -0.32
CA PHE A 183 3.57 4.84 0.43
C PHE A 183 5.10 5.05 0.51
N HIS A 184 5.69 5.94 -0.30
CA HIS A 184 7.09 6.34 -0.07
C HIS A 184 7.24 7.09 1.26
N GLY A 185 6.25 7.93 1.62
CA GLY A 185 6.23 8.66 2.88
C GLY A 185 5.83 7.81 4.10
N LEU A 186 5.39 6.57 3.90
CA LEU A 186 4.98 5.68 5.00
C LEU A 186 6.15 5.38 5.94
N ILE A 187 7.33 5.07 5.40
CA ILE A 187 8.50 4.70 6.20
C ILE A 187 8.98 5.90 7.02
N GLU A 188 9.14 7.06 6.37
CA GLU A 188 9.52 8.31 7.04
C GLU A 188 8.53 8.67 8.14
N TYR A 189 7.22 8.52 7.87
CA TYR A 189 6.18 8.74 8.86
C TYR A 189 6.32 7.81 10.08
N LEU A 190 6.53 6.51 9.87
CA LEU A 190 6.69 5.53 10.94
C LEU A 190 7.94 5.81 11.77
N GLN A 191 9.08 6.11 11.13
CA GLN A 191 10.33 6.43 11.83
C GLN A 191 10.19 7.70 12.68
N ALA A 192 9.52 8.73 12.17
CA ALA A 192 9.35 10.00 12.87
C ALA A 192 8.28 9.97 13.98
N ASN A 193 7.21 9.19 13.81
CA ASN A 193 6.02 9.28 14.65
C ASN A 193 5.75 8.02 15.49
N ASN A 194 6.22 6.85 15.07
CA ASN A 194 5.97 5.60 15.79
C ASN A 194 7.06 4.55 15.55
N LYS A 195 8.21 4.75 16.20
CA LYS A 195 9.38 3.85 16.08
C LYS A 195 9.04 2.39 16.43
N ASN A 196 8.15 2.15 17.39
CA ASN A 196 7.74 0.79 17.75
C ASN A 196 7.03 0.08 16.59
N LEU A 197 6.12 0.76 15.88
CA LEU A 197 5.47 0.20 14.69
C LEU A 197 6.47 0.01 13.55
N TYR A 198 7.42 0.93 13.37
CA TYR A 198 8.52 0.74 12.42
C TYR A 198 9.33 -0.53 12.75
N ASP A 199 9.79 -0.68 14.00
CA ASP A 199 10.58 -1.84 14.44
C ASP A 199 9.77 -3.14 14.30
N GLN A 200 8.46 -3.13 14.56
CA GLN A 200 7.58 -4.27 14.32
C GLN A 200 7.45 -4.60 12.83
N ALA A 201 7.30 -3.60 11.96
CA ALA A 201 7.23 -3.79 10.52
C ALA A 201 8.56 -4.29 9.93
N VAL A 202 9.69 -3.84 10.47
CA VAL A 202 11.04 -4.34 10.12
C VAL A 202 11.22 -5.77 10.62
N THR A 203 10.83 -6.05 11.86
CA THR A 203 10.87 -7.41 12.41
C THR A 203 10.03 -8.36 11.57
N ARG A 204 8.85 -7.92 11.13
CA ARG A 204 8.01 -8.67 10.20
C ARG A 204 8.63 -8.81 8.82
N GLY A 205 9.27 -7.80 8.27
CA GLY A 205 9.97 -7.96 6.99
C GLY A 205 11.18 -8.88 7.11
N LYS A 206 11.81 -8.95 8.29
CA LYS A 206 12.91 -9.88 8.59
C LYS A 206 12.43 -11.29 8.87
N ASN A 207 11.35 -11.48 9.62
CA ASN A 207 10.89 -12.78 10.10
C ASN A 207 9.70 -13.33 9.29
N GLY A 208 9.24 -12.57 8.30
CA GLY A 208 8.02 -12.85 7.56
C GLY A 208 6.77 -12.86 8.44
N GLN A 209 5.70 -13.43 7.90
CA GLN A 209 4.49 -13.76 8.64
C GLN A 209 4.67 -15.00 9.56
N PHE A 210 5.87 -15.56 9.62
CA PHE A 210 6.14 -16.87 10.22
C PHE A 210 6.73 -16.82 11.64
N GLY A 211 7.10 -15.62 12.12
CA GLY A 211 7.61 -15.41 13.48
C GLY A 211 9.09 -15.73 13.64
N GLU A 212 9.56 -15.81 14.90
CA GLU A 212 10.95 -16.16 15.20
C GLU A 212 11.26 -17.60 14.80
N ALA A 213 12.44 -17.82 14.21
CA ALA A 213 12.85 -19.14 13.75
C ALA A 213 13.15 -20.08 14.91
N ILE A 214 12.65 -21.32 14.82
CA ILE A 214 13.10 -22.41 15.70
C ILE A 214 14.41 -22.97 15.13
N ASP A 215 15.50 -22.81 15.87
CA ASP A 215 16.82 -23.29 15.43
C ASP A 215 16.98 -24.80 15.65
N LYS A 216 17.05 -25.54 14.54
CA LYS A 216 17.31 -26.98 14.47
C LYS A 216 18.59 -27.30 13.70
N THR A 217 19.50 -26.34 13.54
CA THR A 217 20.73 -26.51 12.74
C THR A 217 21.69 -27.58 13.27
N ALA A 218 21.58 -27.93 14.57
CA ALA A 218 22.31 -29.04 15.17
C ALA A 218 21.79 -30.43 14.75
N GLU A 219 20.56 -30.52 14.25
CA GLU A 219 19.89 -31.79 13.94
C GLU A 219 20.11 -32.18 12.47
N SER A 220 20.57 -33.41 12.22
CA SER A 220 20.74 -33.95 10.87
C SER A 220 19.46 -34.55 10.29
N ALA A 221 18.48 -34.84 11.15
CA ALA A 221 17.17 -35.32 10.78
C ALA A 221 16.12 -34.76 11.74
N ILE A 222 14.98 -34.35 11.21
CA ILE A 222 13.89 -33.74 11.95
C ILE A 222 12.54 -34.28 11.46
N THR A 223 11.57 -34.34 12.37
CA THR A 223 10.18 -34.64 12.04
C THR A 223 9.35 -33.38 12.28
N ILE A 224 8.46 -33.06 11.35
CA ILE A 224 7.52 -31.93 11.44
C ILE A 224 6.10 -32.50 11.43
N HIS A 225 5.33 -32.20 12.47
CA HIS A 225 3.96 -32.68 12.57
C HIS A 225 2.99 -31.72 11.86
N ILE A 226 2.08 -32.24 11.03
CA ILE A 226 0.94 -31.48 10.51
C ILE A 226 -0.21 -31.69 11.49
N LEU A 227 -0.60 -30.62 12.16
CA LEU A 227 -1.51 -30.61 13.30
C LEU A 227 -2.84 -29.96 12.95
N PRO A 228 -3.94 -30.31 13.64
CA PRO A 228 -5.21 -29.60 13.52
C PRO A 228 -5.09 -28.11 13.85
N ALA A 229 -6.00 -27.31 13.31
CA ALA A 229 -6.07 -25.87 13.54
C ALA A 229 -6.12 -25.51 15.05
N GLY A 230 -5.47 -24.40 15.41
CA GLY A 230 -5.43 -23.89 16.79
C GLY A 230 -4.41 -24.55 17.73
N GLN A 231 -3.68 -25.58 17.27
CA GLN A 231 -2.61 -26.21 18.07
C GLN A 231 -1.26 -25.48 17.96
N VAL A 232 -1.04 -24.70 16.91
CA VAL A 232 0.20 -23.93 16.68
C VAL A 232 -0.11 -22.44 16.80
N LYS A 233 0.42 -21.79 17.83
CA LYS A 233 0.06 -20.40 18.19
C LYS A 233 0.29 -19.36 17.08
N VAL A 234 1.33 -19.55 16.26
CA VAL A 234 1.74 -18.60 15.21
C VAL A 234 0.97 -18.84 13.89
N CYS A 235 0.36 -20.01 13.73
CA CYS A 235 -0.41 -20.35 12.54
C CYS A 235 -1.90 -20.02 12.75
N THR A 236 -2.47 -19.22 11.86
CA THR A 236 -3.86 -18.74 11.93
C THR A 236 -4.80 -19.46 10.96
N SER A 237 -4.33 -20.49 10.25
CA SER A 237 -5.16 -21.27 9.34
C SER A 237 -6.25 -22.04 10.11
N SER A 238 -7.46 -22.08 9.54
CA SER A 238 -8.60 -22.84 10.06
C SER A 238 -8.57 -24.32 9.70
N ASP A 239 -7.71 -24.73 8.76
CA ASP A 239 -7.72 -26.07 8.18
C ASP A 239 -6.62 -26.97 8.76
N GLY A 240 -5.60 -26.40 9.41
CA GLY A 240 -4.47 -27.14 9.98
C GLY A 240 -3.22 -26.27 10.06
N CYS A 241 -2.15 -26.77 10.66
CA CYS A 241 -0.88 -26.07 10.79
C CYS A 241 0.31 -27.01 10.68
N PHE A 242 1.40 -26.56 10.07
CA PHE A 242 2.70 -27.17 10.30
C PHE A 242 3.17 -26.80 11.71
N GLU A 243 3.70 -27.77 12.45
CA GLU A 243 4.20 -27.60 13.83
C GLU A 243 5.12 -26.38 13.97
N TYR A 244 6.00 -26.17 12.99
CA TYR A 244 6.88 -25.02 12.90
C TYR A 244 6.44 -24.11 11.75
N ALA A 245 6.03 -22.89 12.09
CA ALA A 245 5.76 -21.85 11.10
C ALA A 245 7.06 -21.30 10.50
N HIS A 246 8.13 -21.21 11.30
CA HIS A 246 9.47 -20.81 10.87
C HIS A 246 10.50 -21.75 11.47
N LEU A 247 11.22 -22.47 10.61
CA LEU A 247 12.21 -23.45 11.00
C LEU A 247 13.56 -23.14 10.37
N LYS A 248 14.62 -23.19 11.18
CA LYS A 248 16.00 -22.98 10.70
C LYS A 248 16.79 -24.28 10.72
N VAL A 249 17.32 -24.66 9.57
CA VAL A 249 18.06 -25.93 9.35
C VAL A 249 19.28 -25.69 8.48
N LYS A 250 20.19 -26.68 8.41
CA LYS A 250 21.34 -26.64 7.51
C LYS A 250 21.11 -27.45 6.25
N VAL A 251 21.86 -27.13 5.19
CA VAL A 251 21.97 -28.01 4.02
C VAL A 251 22.35 -29.43 4.47
N GLY A 252 21.68 -30.42 3.91
CA GLY A 252 21.84 -31.84 4.24
C GLY A 252 20.92 -32.36 5.35
N THR A 253 20.18 -31.50 6.08
CA THR A 253 19.18 -31.97 7.05
C THR A 253 18.07 -32.73 6.33
N LYS A 254 17.70 -33.91 6.84
CA LYS A 254 16.55 -34.68 6.37
C LYS A 254 15.29 -34.27 7.14
N ILE A 255 14.26 -33.84 6.43
CA ILE A 255 12.99 -33.41 7.01
C ILE A 255 11.90 -34.42 6.65
N THR A 256 11.20 -34.91 7.66
CA THR A 256 10.04 -35.80 7.51
C THR A 256 8.79 -35.10 8.01
N TRP A 257 7.86 -34.79 7.12
CA TRP A 257 6.53 -34.31 7.53
C TRP A 257 5.62 -35.51 7.77
N ILE A 258 4.84 -35.49 8.85
CA ILE A 258 3.82 -36.51 9.13
C ILE A 258 2.45 -35.85 9.29
N ASN A 259 1.45 -36.35 8.57
CA ASN A 259 0.09 -35.86 8.71
C ASN A 259 -0.61 -36.49 9.92
N GLU A 260 -0.75 -35.74 11.02
CA GLU A 260 -1.50 -36.18 12.20
C GLU A 260 -2.91 -35.58 12.27
N ASP A 261 -3.24 -34.72 11.31
CA ASP A 261 -4.57 -34.18 11.14
C ASP A 261 -5.50 -35.17 10.41
N LYS A 262 -6.80 -35.00 10.59
CA LYS A 262 -7.86 -35.79 9.96
C LYS A 262 -8.10 -35.38 8.50
N LEU A 263 -7.67 -34.18 8.12
CA LEU A 263 -7.76 -33.70 6.75
C LEU A 263 -6.53 -34.14 5.94
N ALA A 264 -6.72 -34.38 4.64
CA ALA A 264 -5.60 -34.60 3.74
C ALA A 264 -4.86 -33.28 3.50
N HIS A 265 -3.54 -33.33 3.52
CA HIS A 265 -2.67 -32.15 3.37
C HIS A 265 -1.65 -32.36 2.26
N THR A 266 -0.87 -31.34 1.98
CA THR A 266 0.31 -31.42 1.11
C THR A 266 1.44 -30.59 1.72
N VAL A 267 2.66 -30.86 1.30
CA VAL A 267 3.87 -30.10 1.61
C VAL A 267 4.50 -29.74 0.27
N THR A 268 4.27 -28.52 -0.18
CA THR A 268 4.68 -28.06 -1.51
C THR A 268 5.45 -26.76 -1.39
N ALA A 269 6.65 -26.69 -1.94
CA ALA A 269 7.42 -25.45 -2.01
C ALA A 269 6.72 -24.44 -2.94
N ILE A 270 6.85 -23.16 -2.65
CA ILE A 270 6.22 -22.08 -3.43
C ILE A 270 7.21 -20.97 -3.76
N ASP A 271 6.89 -20.23 -4.81
CA ASP A 271 7.52 -18.95 -5.15
C ASP A 271 7.11 -17.90 -4.10
N SER A 272 8.10 -17.31 -3.43
CA SER A 272 7.90 -16.33 -2.36
C SER A 272 7.47 -14.95 -2.86
N SER A 273 7.42 -14.70 -4.18
CA SER A 273 7.03 -13.41 -4.76
C SER A 273 5.56 -13.04 -4.52
N ASN A 274 4.68 -14.01 -4.28
CA ASN A 274 3.29 -13.76 -3.94
C ASN A 274 2.70 -14.87 -3.04
N LEU A 275 2.59 -14.56 -1.75
CA LEU A 275 2.03 -15.49 -0.75
C LEU A 275 0.50 -15.54 -0.73
N SER A 276 -0.17 -14.52 -1.28
CA SER A 276 -1.64 -14.47 -1.40
C SER A 276 -2.15 -15.34 -2.55
N SER A 277 -1.31 -15.55 -3.58
CA SER A 277 -1.56 -16.47 -4.69
C SER A 277 -0.33 -17.34 -4.95
N PRO A 278 -0.09 -18.33 -4.07
CA PRO A 278 1.14 -19.12 -4.12
C PRO A 278 1.27 -19.88 -5.44
N LYS A 279 2.42 -19.72 -6.09
CA LYS A 279 2.78 -20.53 -7.26
C LYS A 279 3.68 -21.67 -6.80
N ALA A 280 3.25 -22.91 -6.99
CA ALA A 280 4.03 -24.09 -6.63
C ALA A 280 5.36 -24.17 -7.38
N LEU A 281 6.40 -24.61 -6.68
CA LEU A 281 7.74 -24.93 -7.18
C LEU A 281 8.02 -26.43 -6.97
N PRO A 282 7.37 -27.32 -7.75
CA PRO A 282 7.48 -28.76 -7.54
C PRO A 282 8.91 -29.30 -7.72
N ASP A 283 9.78 -28.57 -8.43
CA ASP A 283 11.19 -28.91 -8.62
C ASP A 283 12.03 -28.75 -7.34
N VAL A 284 11.52 -28.02 -6.33
CA VAL A 284 12.15 -27.91 -5.01
C VAL A 284 11.68 -29.07 -4.12
N PHE A 285 10.37 -29.16 -3.88
CA PHE A 285 9.67 -30.34 -3.36
C PHE A 285 8.15 -30.20 -3.48
N ASP A 286 7.47 -31.33 -3.65
CA ASP A 286 6.01 -31.46 -3.65
C ASP A 286 5.62 -32.87 -3.21
N SER A 287 5.00 -33.00 -2.03
CA SER A 287 4.59 -34.29 -1.47
C SER A 287 3.43 -34.96 -2.21
N LYS A 288 2.71 -34.22 -3.07
CA LYS A 288 1.33 -34.55 -3.48
C LYS A 288 0.43 -34.71 -2.25
N SER A 289 -0.68 -35.45 -2.37
CA SER A 289 -1.59 -35.71 -1.26
C SER A 289 -0.90 -36.53 -0.17
N LEU A 290 -0.93 -36.02 1.06
CA LEU A 290 -0.56 -36.69 2.30
C LEU A 290 -1.83 -36.99 3.09
N GLU A 291 -2.30 -38.23 2.99
CA GLU A 291 -3.42 -38.73 3.81
C GLU A 291 -3.03 -38.82 5.29
N THR A 292 -4.02 -38.87 6.19
CA THR A 292 -3.79 -39.05 7.63
C THR A 292 -2.87 -40.24 7.93
N GLY A 293 -1.88 -40.01 8.79
CA GLY A 293 -0.86 -40.98 9.19
C GLY A 293 0.22 -41.25 8.15
N LYS A 294 0.21 -40.59 6.99
CA LYS A 294 1.27 -40.70 5.98
C LYS A 294 2.34 -39.64 6.19
N SER A 295 3.52 -39.93 5.65
CA SER A 295 4.68 -39.04 5.73
C SER A 295 5.31 -38.78 4.36
N PHE A 296 5.99 -37.65 4.28
CA PHE A 296 6.81 -37.24 3.15
C PHE A 296 8.20 -36.87 3.65
N GLU A 297 9.24 -37.34 2.97
CA GLU A 297 10.63 -37.02 3.31
C GLU A 297 11.27 -36.19 2.21
N TRP A 298 12.04 -35.18 2.60
CA TRP A 298 12.89 -34.40 1.72
C TRP A 298 14.20 -34.02 2.42
N THR A 299 15.29 -33.96 1.67
CA THR A 299 16.60 -33.54 2.19
C THR A 299 16.93 -32.15 1.68
N VAL A 300 17.33 -31.27 2.58
CA VAL A 300 17.69 -29.88 2.26
C VAL A 300 18.89 -29.88 1.31
N THR A 301 18.73 -29.27 0.13
CA THR A 301 19.76 -29.23 -0.92
C THR A 301 20.44 -27.87 -1.03
N ASP A 302 21.62 -27.84 -1.66
CA ASP A 302 22.26 -26.58 -2.04
C ASP A 302 21.42 -25.76 -3.03
N ALA A 303 20.62 -26.42 -3.88
CA ALA A 303 19.71 -25.74 -4.80
C ALA A 303 18.63 -24.96 -4.04
N ALA A 304 18.07 -25.55 -2.98
CA ALA A 304 17.11 -24.88 -2.10
C ALA A 304 17.75 -23.72 -1.33
N TYR A 305 18.97 -23.90 -0.81
CA TYR A 305 19.74 -22.82 -0.17
C TYR A 305 19.98 -21.64 -1.13
N ASN A 306 20.23 -21.91 -2.41
CA ASN A 306 20.51 -20.89 -3.42
C ASN A 306 19.27 -20.38 -4.16
N LEU A 307 18.05 -20.81 -3.78
CA LEU A 307 16.81 -20.42 -4.44
C LEU A 307 16.56 -18.92 -4.31
N ASP A 308 16.67 -18.42 -3.08
CA ASP A 308 16.75 -16.99 -2.78
C ASP A 308 18.15 -16.70 -2.23
N LYS A 309 18.97 -16.01 -3.03
CA LYS A 309 20.37 -15.72 -2.69
C LYS A 309 20.52 -14.61 -1.64
N ASP A 310 19.47 -13.83 -1.42
CA ASP A 310 19.50 -12.74 -0.46
C ASP A 310 19.04 -13.21 0.92
N SER A 311 18.03 -14.09 0.97
CA SER A 311 17.40 -14.52 2.22
C SER A 311 17.69 -15.97 2.61
N HIS A 312 18.09 -16.83 1.68
CA HIS A 312 18.28 -18.28 1.86
C HIS A 312 17.05 -18.99 2.47
N ARG A 313 15.85 -18.57 2.03
CA ARG A 313 14.58 -19.10 2.53
C ARG A 313 13.80 -19.84 1.46
N VAL A 314 13.09 -20.87 1.90
CA VAL A 314 12.09 -21.58 1.11
C VAL A 314 10.77 -21.52 1.85
N ILE A 315 9.75 -20.97 1.20
CA ILE A 315 8.38 -20.99 1.72
C ILE A 315 7.67 -22.20 1.14
N TYR A 316 6.86 -22.87 1.95
CA TYR A 316 6.03 -23.98 1.53
C TYR A 316 4.63 -23.89 2.12
N TYR A 317 3.70 -24.59 1.49
CA TYR A 317 2.29 -24.54 1.85
C TYR A 317 1.57 -25.88 1.66
N CYS A 318 0.30 -25.90 2.08
CA CYS A 318 -0.65 -26.91 1.65
C CYS A 318 -1.47 -26.42 0.44
N SER A 319 -1.37 -27.09 -0.71
CA SER A 319 -2.04 -26.69 -1.94
C SER A 319 -3.57 -26.73 -1.88
N VAL A 320 -4.14 -27.61 -1.04
CA VAL A 320 -5.60 -27.71 -0.82
C VAL A 320 -6.08 -26.78 0.31
N HIS A 321 -5.17 -26.29 1.15
CA HIS A 321 -5.44 -25.32 2.22
C HIS A 321 -4.41 -24.17 2.15
N PRO A 322 -4.53 -23.23 1.19
CA PRO A 322 -3.44 -22.30 0.85
C PRO A 322 -3.02 -21.32 1.96
N THR A 323 -3.85 -21.18 3.00
CA THR A 323 -3.55 -20.38 4.21
C THR A 323 -2.58 -21.10 5.16
N MET A 324 -2.37 -22.40 5.00
CA MET A 324 -1.38 -23.18 5.72
C MET A 324 -0.01 -22.99 5.08
N GLN A 325 0.79 -22.07 5.60
CA GLN A 325 2.12 -21.74 5.08
C GLN A 325 3.17 -21.82 6.18
N ALA A 326 4.40 -22.14 5.80
CA ALA A 326 5.57 -22.13 6.68
C ALA A 326 6.84 -21.78 5.90
N GLU A 327 7.87 -21.35 6.63
CA GLU A 327 9.16 -20.93 6.12
C GLU A 327 10.29 -21.81 6.65
N LEU A 328 11.18 -22.18 5.74
CA LEU A 328 12.44 -22.83 6.04
C LEU A 328 13.59 -21.85 5.79
N GLU A 329 14.29 -21.43 6.86
CA GLU A 329 15.54 -20.69 6.78
C GLU A 329 16.70 -21.70 6.68
N ILE A 330 17.47 -21.63 5.59
CA ILE A 330 18.54 -22.59 5.32
C ILE A 330 19.89 -21.93 5.53
N VAL A 331 20.73 -22.56 6.35
CA VAL A 331 22.15 -22.17 6.50
C VAL A 331 23.07 -23.16 5.77
N PRO A 332 24.31 -22.75 5.45
CA PRO A 332 25.30 -23.67 4.88
C PRO A 332 25.49 -24.92 5.74
N ALA A 333 25.93 -26.01 5.10
CA ALA A 333 26.33 -27.20 5.83
C ALA A 333 27.40 -26.83 6.87
N GLN A 334 27.21 -27.30 8.11
CA GLN A 334 28.15 -27.09 9.18
C GLN A 334 29.45 -27.82 8.82
N GLN A 335 30.55 -27.08 8.63
CA GLN A 335 31.86 -27.69 8.40
C GLN A 335 32.19 -28.55 9.63
N ALA A 336 32.40 -29.84 9.39
CA ALA A 336 32.85 -30.79 10.41
C ALA A 336 34.27 -30.48 10.87
#